data_AF-A0A7J6JPX1-F1
#
_entry.id   AF-A0A7J6JPX1-F1
#
_cell.length_a   1.000
_cell.length_b   1.000
_cell.length_c   1.000
_cell.angle_alpha   90.00
_cell.angle_beta   90.00
_cell.angle_gamma   90.00
#
_symmetry.space_group_name_H-M   'P 1'
#
loop_
_entity.id
_entity.type
_entity.pdbx_description
1 polymer ?
#
loop_
_entity_poly.entity_id
_entity_poly.type
_entity_poly.pdbx_seq_one_letter_code
_entity_poly.pdbx_strand_id
1 'polypeptide(L)'
;MRPTQILQSGPHVPVGRYGVWKGWWGSIGGQKQSGIITYGIAPNRLNPLAGVAHNAVFNLWRRFASQFWYVAPPMVAGWYVMYWADER
;
A
#
# COMPACT_ATOMS: atom_id res chain seq x y z
N MET A 1 -14.03 31.82 -30.08
CA MET A 1 -13.74 30.76 -29.10
C MET A 1 -13.77 29.44 -29.84
N ARG A 2 -12.68 28.65 -29.82
CA ARG A 2 -12.68 27.31 -30.43
C ARG A 2 -13.23 26.33 -29.39
N PRO A 3 -14.30 25.56 -29.69
CA PRO A 3 -14.82 24.58 -28.75
C PRO A 3 -13.77 23.50 -28.48
N THR A 4 -13.60 23.14 -27.21
CA THR A 4 -12.72 22.04 -26.79
C THR A 4 -13.22 20.74 -27.40
N GLN A 5 -12.32 20.04 -28.09
CA GLN A 5 -12.62 18.80 -28.78
C GLN A 5 -13.06 17.71 -27.78
N ILE A 6 -14.15 17.03 -28.08
CA ILE A 6 -14.64 15.89 -27.30
C ILE A 6 -13.60 14.76 -27.39
N LEU A 7 -13.14 14.25 -26.24
CA LEU A 7 -12.19 13.15 -26.15
C LEU A 7 -12.88 11.86 -26.62
N GLN A 8 -12.71 11.52 -27.90
CA GLN A 8 -13.20 10.27 -28.45
C GLN A 8 -12.18 9.15 -28.19
N SER A 9 -12.63 8.06 -27.56
CA SER A 9 -11.85 6.83 -27.45
C SER A 9 -11.80 6.16 -28.83
N GLY A 10 -10.72 6.38 -29.56
CA GLY A 10 -10.47 5.78 -30.86
C GLY A 10 -8.96 5.71 -31.16
N PRO A 11 -8.53 4.94 -32.17
CA PRO A 11 -7.13 4.53 -32.41
C PRO A 11 -6.13 5.67 -32.69
N HIS A 12 -6.54 6.93 -32.54
CA HIS A 12 -5.71 8.14 -32.68
C HIS A 12 -5.45 8.86 -31.34
N VAL A 13 -5.79 8.28 -30.19
CA VAL A 13 -5.30 8.78 -28.89
C VAL A 13 -3.87 8.29 -28.63
N PRO A 14 -2.95 9.17 -28.20
CA PRO A 14 -1.62 8.74 -27.77
C PRO A 14 -1.74 7.73 -26.63
N VAL A 15 -1.26 6.50 -26.86
CA VAL A 15 -1.27 5.42 -25.87
C VAL A 15 -0.59 5.91 -24.59
N GLY A 16 -1.29 5.85 -23.45
CA GLY A 16 -0.74 6.24 -22.15
C GLY A 16 -1.02 7.67 -21.68
N ARG A 17 -1.72 8.52 -22.45
CA ARG A 17 -1.96 9.93 -22.08
C ARG A 17 -3.24 10.19 -21.28
N TYR A 18 -4.25 9.33 -21.42
CA TYR A 18 -5.55 9.47 -20.77
C TYR A 18 -5.93 8.14 -20.11
N GLY A 19 -6.46 8.18 -18.88
CA GLY A 19 -6.84 6.98 -18.11
C GLY A 19 -5.68 6.19 -17.49
N VAL A 20 -4.45 6.72 -17.54
CA VAL A 20 -3.25 6.05 -17.01
C VAL A 20 -2.65 6.89 -15.87
N TRP A 21 -2.60 6.31 -14.67
CA TRP A 21 -2.13 6.97 -13.43
C TRP A 21 -0.70 6.59 -13.04
N LYS A 22 -0.03 5.75 -13.84
CA LYS A 22 1.35 5.30 -13.64
C LYS A 22 2.07 5.19 -14.98
N GLY A 23 3.23 5.84 -15.11
CA GLY A 23 4.12 5.69 -16.27
C GLY A 23 5.27 4.70 -16.04
N TRP A 24 6.34 4.80 -16.84
CA TRP A 24 7.53 3.95 -16.77
C TRP A 24 8.68 4.63 -16.01
N TRP A 25 9.81 3.92 -15.84
CA TRP A 25 11.06 4.50 -15.36
C TRP A 25 11.41 5.77 -16.15
N GLY A 26 11.72 6.85 -15.44
CA GLY A 26 11.97 8.17 -16.04
C GLY A 26 10.71 9.02 -16.28
N SER A 27 9.50 8.46 -16.25
CA SER A 27 8.24 9.19 -16.44
C SER A 27 7.08 8.61 -15.62
N ILE A 28 7.33 8.28 -14.34
CA ILE A 28 6.40 7.54 -13.47
C ILE A 28 5.05 8.29 -13.26
N GLY A 29 5.01 9.61 -13.45
CA GLY A 29 3.79 10.42 -13.34
C GLY A 29 3.51 10.99 -11.95
N GLY A 30 4.48 10.90 -11.04
CA GLY A 30 4.42 11.57 -9.73
C GLY A 30 4.69 13.08 -9.81
N GLN A 31 4.51 13.78 -8.70
CA GLN A 31 4.89 15.18 -8.56
C GLN A 31 6.41 15.36 -8.76
N LYS A 32 6.83 16.53 -9.26
CA LYS A 32 8.26 16.85 -9.40
C LYS A 32 8.91 16.86 -8.01
N GLN A 33 9.98 16.09 -7.85
CA GLN A 33 10.77 16.01 -6.62
C GLN A 33 12.10 16.73 -6.83
N SER A 34 12.49 17.60 -5.90
CA SER A 34 13.77 18.29 -5.90
C SER A 34 14.28 18.44 -4.46
N GLY A 35 15.59 18.36 -4.27
CA GLY A 35 16.23 18.49 -2.95
C GLY A 35 16.14 17.28 -2.02
N ILE A 36 15.57 16.16 -2.46
CA ILE A 36 15.52 14.91 -1.69
C ILE A 36 16.75 14.07 -2.03
N ILE A 37 17.61 13.83 -1.05
CA ILE A 37 18.81 12.99 -1.20
C ILE A 37 18.59 11.70 -0.42
N THR A 38 18.69 10.56 -1.11
CA THR A 38 18.53 9.22 -0.51
C THR A 38 19.87 8.52 -0.45
N TYR A 39 20.22 8.00 0.73
CA TYR A 39 21.43 7.22 0.95
C TYR A 39 21.09 5.75 1.16
N GLY A 40 21.95 4.85 0.69
CA GLY A 40 21.81 3.41 0.88
C GLY A 40 23.18 2.75 1.08
N ILE A 41 23.19 1.64 1.81
CA ILE A 41 24.38 0.80 2.02
C ILE A 41 24.20 -0.48 1.20
N ALA A 42 25.29 -0.98 0.61
CA ALA A 42 25.25 -2.24 -0.14
C ALA A 42 24.84 -3.41 0.79
N PRO A 43 23.86 -4.26 0.39
CA PRO A 43 23.33 -5.30 1.28
C PRO A 43 24.37 -6.32 1.78
N ASN A 44 25.42 -6.57 0.99
CA ASN A 44 26.54 -7.45 1.37
C ASN A 44 27.40 -6.90 2.53
N ARG A 45 27.20 -5.63 2.92
CA ARG A 45 27.88 -4.99 4.06
C ARG A 45 27.02 -4.96 5.32
N LEU A 46 25.80 -5.48 5.26
CA LEU A 46 24.87 -5.53 6.38
C LEU A 46 24.75 -6.97 6.90
N ASN A 47 24.47 -7.11 8.20
CA ASN A 47 24.00 -8.38 8.74
C ASN A 47 22.47 -8.45 8.57
N PRO A 48 21.93 -9.35 7.73
CA PRO A 48 20.52 -9.36 7.35
C PRO A 48 19.56 -9.65 8.51
N LEU A 49 20.03 -10.30 9.58
CA LEU A 49 19.20 -10.66 10.74
C LEU A 49 19.61 -9.94 12.03
N ALA A 50 20.46 -8.91 11.92
CA ALA A 50 20.85 -8.13 13.08
C ALA A 50 19.63 -7.52 13.78
N GLY A 51 19.49 -7.81 15.08
CA GLY A 51 18.42 -7.25 15.92
C GLY A 51 17.02 -7.79 15.66
N VAL A 52 16.85 -8.79 14.77
CA VAL A 52 15.51 -9.31 14.43
C VAL A 52 14.79 -9.87 15.65
N ALA A 53 15.45 -10.61 16.54
CA ALA A 53 14.79 -11.19 17.72
C ALA A 53 14.16 -10.12 18.64
N HIS A 54 14.93 -9.09 19.00
CA HIS A 54 14.45 -8.00 19.83
C HIS A 54 13.39 -7.15 19.11
N ASN A 55 13.69 -6.72 17.88
CA ASN A 55 12.80 -5.86 17.11
C ASN A 55 11.51 -6.57 16.72
N ALA A 56 11.55 -7.86 16.38
CA ALA A 56 10.35 -8.61 16.02
C ALA A 56 9.38 -8.67 17.19
N VAL A 57 9.82 -9.00 18.41
CA VAL A 57 8.91 -9.15 19.55
C VAL A 57 8.24 -7.82 19.91
N PHE A 58 9.02 -6.77 20.18
CA PHE A 58 8.46 -5.51 20.66
C PHE A 58 7.71 -4.73 19.57
N ASN A 59 8.22 -4.73 18.34
CA ASN A 59 7.56 -4.04 17.24
C ASN A 59 6.28 -4.78 16.81
N LEU A 60 6.29 -6.12 16.83
CA LEU A 60 5.08 -6.90 16.52
C LEU A 60 3.98 -6.60 17.53
N TRP A 61 4.27 -6.63 18.83
CA TRP A 61 3.29 -6.31 19.85
C TRP A 61 2.72 -4.90 19.67
N ARG A 62 3.60 -3.90 19.47
CA ARG A 62 3.18 -2.51 19.23
C ARG A 62 2.24 -2.38 18.02
N ARG A 63 2.51 -3.10 16.93
CA ARG A 63 1.68 -3.09 15.71
C ARG A 63 0.38 -3.87 15.90
N PHE A 64 0.41 -4.98 16.62
CA PHE A 64 -0.77 -5.78 16.93
C PHE A 64 -1.75 -5.01 17.83
N ALA A 65 -1.26 -4.42 18.91
CA ALA A 65 -2.08 -3.72 19.89
C ALA A 65 -2.89 -2.56 19.28
N SER A 66 -2.33 -1.85 18.29
CA SER A 66 -3.05 -0.75 17.61
C SER A 66 -4.16 -1.22 16.69
N GLN A 67 -4.12 -2.47 16.23
CA GLN A 67 -5.11 -3.06 15.33
C GLN A 67 -6.10 -3.98 16.04
N PHE A 68 -5.74 -4.44 17.24
CA PHE A 68 -6.51 -5.43 18.01
C PHE A 68 -7.98 -5.06 18.12
N TRP A 69 -8.30 -3.80 18.46
CA TRP A 69 -9.68 -3.36 18.64
C TRP A 69 -10.50 -3.22 17.35
N TYR A 70 -9.85 -3.18 16.19
CA TYR A 70 -10.57 -3.20 14.91
C TYR A 70 -10.89 -4.62 14.47
N VAL A 71 -10.14 -5.63 14.95
CA VAL A 71 -10.25 -7.02 14.49
C VAL A 71 -10.94 -7.91 15.52
N ALA A 72 -10.57 -7.82 16.80
CA ALA A 72 -11.07 -8.72 17.83
C ALA A 72 -12.60 -8.61 18.04
N PRO A 73 -13.21 -7.40 18.13
CA PRO A 73 -14.66 -7.30 18.33
C PRO A 73 -15.52 -7.96 17.23
N PRO A 74 -15.31 -7.70 15.92
CA PRO A 74 -16.11 -8.36 14.89
C PRO A 74 -15.86 -9.86 14.82
N MET A 75 -14.64 -10.33 15.10
CA MET A 75 -14.32 -11.76 15.12
C MET A 75 -15.04 -12.47 16.27
N VAL A 76 -15.04 -11.89 17.47
CA VAL A 76 -15.75 -12.44 18.63
C VAL A 76 -17.25 -12.42 18.41
N ALA A 77 -17.80 -11.33 17.89
CA ALA A 77 -19.22 -11.23 17.57
C ALA A 77 -19.64 -12.27 16.54
N GLY A 78 -18.87 -12.44 15.45
CA GLY A 78 -19.14 -13.45 14.42
C GLY A 78 -19.08 -14.87 14.97
N TRP A 79 -18.06 -15.18 15.77
CA TRP A 79 -17.96 -16.48 16.44
C TRP A 79 -19.16 -16.75 17.36
N TYR A 80 -19.59 -15.75 18.12
CA TYR A 80 -20.73 -15.87 19.03
C TYR A 80 -22.05 -16.13 18.29
N VAL A 81 -22.26 -15.47 17.15
CA VAL A 81 -23.45 -15.70 16.30
C VAL A 81 -23.47 -17.12 15.73
N MET A 82 -22.32 -17.63 15.26
CA MET A 82 -22.22 -19.01 14.76
C MET A 82 -22.48 -20.01 15.88
N TYR A 83 -21.84 -19.80 17.03
CA TYR A 83 -22.03 -20.65 18.21
C TYR A 83 -23.50 -20.70 18.65
N TRP A 84 -24.18 -19.55 18.68
CA TRP A 84 -25.60 -19.46 19.00
C TRP A 84 -26.50 -20.21 18.00
N ALA A 85 -26.11 -20.21 16.71
CA ALA A 85 -26.87 -20.90 15.66
C ALA A 85 -26.70 -22.43 15.74
N ASP A 86 -25.54 -22.92 16.14
CA ASP A 86 -25.29 -24.37 16.30
C ASP A 86 -25.98 -24.96 17.54
N GLU A 87 -26.18 -24.15 18.60
CA GLU A 87 -26.85 -24.57 19.84
C GLU A 87 -28.40 -24.60 19.76
N ARG A 88 -28.99 -24.12 18.67
CA ARG A 88 -30.45 -24.00 18.48
C ARG A 88 -30.96 -24.96 17.42
#